data_AF-A0A091H7R3-F1
#
_entry.id   AF-A0A091H7R3-F1
#
_cell.length_a   1.000
_cell.length_b   1.000
_cell.length_c   1.000
_cell.angle_alpha   90.00
_cell.angle_beta   90.00
_cell.angle_gamma   90.00
#
_symmetry.space_group_name_H-M   'P 1'
#
loop_
_entity.id
_entity.type
_entity.pdbx_description
1 polymer ?
#
loop_
_entity_poly.entity_id
_entity_poly.type
_entity_poly.pdbx_seq_one_letter_code
_entity_poly.pdbx_strand_id
1 'polypeptide(L)'
;FSFQAGWKENHATFMNELKNLQAEGLTTLGQSLRTAFDLLNLNRLVTGIDNYGQGRNPFFLEPAIIITVTDGSKLTTTSGIQEELHLPLNSPLPGSELTKEPFRWDQRLFALVLRLPGISAPESEQMTGVPVDDSAITPMCEVTGGRSYCVCSPRMLNQCLESLVQKVQSGVVINFEKAGPDPSPIDDGQVDVSRPFGSQPWHSCHKLIYVRPNPKTGVPIGHWPVPESFWPDQNSPTLPPRTSHPVVKFSCTDCEPMVIDKLPFDKYELEPSPLTQFILERKSPQTCWQASRVYVSNSAKYSELGHPFGYLKASTALNCVNLFVMPYNYPVLLPLLDDLFKVHKAKPTLKWRQSFESYLKTMPPYYLGPLKKAVRMMGAPNLIADNVEYGLSYSVISYLKKLSQQAKIESDRVIGSVGKKVAQETGIKVRSRSHNLSMAHRNDFQHLLQGITGEIPHRPLDLNMKEYAGFQIALLNKDLKPQTFRNAYDIPRRSLLDQLTRMRSNLLKSTRKFLKGQDE
;
A
#
# COMPACT_ATOMS: atom_id res chain seq x y z
N PHE A 1 16.92 -6.41 0.71
CA PHE A 1 16.19 -5.28 1.32
C PHE A 1 15.84 -5.69 2.75
N SER A 2 16.14 -4.86 3.75
CA SER A 2 15.82 -5.12 5.17
C SER A 2 14.96 -3.98 5.69
N PHE A 3 13.96 -4.29 6.52
CA PHE A 3 13.17 -3.28 7.20
C PHE A 3 14.00 -2.65 8.31
N GLN A 4 14.18 -1.33 8.26
CA GLN A 4 14.94 -0.61 9.28
C GLN A 4 14.08 -0.31 10.52
N ALA A 5 12.80 0.00 10.32
CA ALA A 5 11.82 0.21 11.39
C ALA A 5 10.45 -0.35 10.98
N GLY A 6 9.64 -0.76 11.95
CA GLY A 6 8.31 -1.35 11.74
C GLY A 6 7.32 -1.02 12.86
N TRP A 7 6.23 -1.79 12.96
CA TRP A 7 5.06 -1.46 13.79
C TRP A 7 5.29 -1.34 15.30
N LYS A 8 6.30 -2.02 15.86
CA LYS A 8 6.61 -2.00 17.31
C LYS A 8 7.74 -1.05 17.68
N GLU A 9 8.34 -0.37 16.70
CA GLU A 9 9.45 0.56 16.95
C GLU A 9 8.94 1.95 17.30
N ASN A 10 9.68 2.66 18.15
CA ASN A 10 9.34 4.03 18.53
C ASN A 10 9.92 5.05 17.54
N HIS A 11 9.49 6.31 17.67
CA HIS A 11 9.96 7.40 16.80
C HIS A 11 11.49 7.62 16.88
N ALA A 12 12.11 7.39 18.05
CA ALA A 12 13.56 7.56 18.21
C ALA A 12 14.35 6.51 17.42
N THR A 13 13.93 5.23 17.44
CA THR A 13 14.53 4.18 16.61
C THR A 13 14.39 4.54 15.13
N PHE A 14 13.19 4.95 14.69
CA PHE A 14 12.96 5.37 13.31
C PHE A 14 13.90 6.51 12.88
N MET A 15 14.01 7.57 13.69
CA MET A 15 14.89 8.71 13.40
C MET A 15 16.36 8.33 13.40
N ASN A 16 16.78 7.42 14.28
CA ASN A 16 18.14 6.91 14.29
C ASN A 16 18.47 6.14 13.01
N GLU A 17 17.59 5.25 12.56
CA GLU A 17 17.77 4.52 11.30
C GLU A 17 17.76 5.46 10.09
N LEU A 18 16.83 6.44 10.06
CA LEU A 18 16.76 7.45 9.01
C LEU A 18 18.06 8.27 8.91
N LYS A 19 18.65 8.64 10.05
CA LYS A 19 19.90 9.41 10.12
C LYS A 19 21.11 8.63 9.60
N ASN A 20 21.10 7.29 9.74
CA ASN A 20 22.22 6.43 9.39
C ASN A 20 22.08 5.77 8.01
N LEU A 21 21.05 6.12 7.23
CA LEU A 21 20.86 5.60 5.87
C LEU A 21 22.10 5.81 4.99
N GLN A 22 22.50 4.76 4.29
CA GLN A 22 23.57 4.78 3.30
C GLN A 22 22.99 4.56 1.91
N ALA A 23 23.38 5.39 0.94
CA ALA A 23 22.97 5.26 -0.45
C ALA A 23 23.90 4.26 -1.18
N GLU A 24 23.75 2.98 -0.84
CA GLU A 24 24.55 1.88 -1.40
C GLU A 24 23.64 0.84 -2.06
N GLY A 25 24.03 0.34 -3.24
CA GLY A 25 23.35 -0.75 -3.93
C GLY A 25 22.62 -0.35 -5.21
N LEU A 26 21.74 -1.24 -5.67
CA LEU A 26 21.00 -1.13 -6.93
C LEU A 26 19.60 -0.54 -6.73
N THR A 27 19.04 0.06 -7.78
CA THR A 27 17.69 0.67 -7.79
C THR A 27 16.59 -0.38 -7.98
N THR A 28 16.49 -1.32 -7.03
CA THR A 28 15.52 -2.43 -7.02
C THR A 28 14.10 -2.02 -6.59
N LEU A 29 13.58 -0.94 -7.18
CA LEU A 29 12.34 -0.26 -6.78
C LEU A 29 11.12 -1.20 -6.73
N GLY A 30 10.96 -2.07 -7.74
CA GLY A 30 9.83 -3.01 -7.79
C GLY A 30 9.80 -3.97 -6.60
N GLN A 31 10.96 -4.51 -6.22
CA GLN A 31 11.06 -5.39 -5.05
C GLN A 31 10.81 -4.63 -3.74
N SER A 32 11.34 -3.41 -3.61
CA SER A 32 11.14 -2.57 -2.44
C SER A 32 9.67 -2.20 -2.23
N LEU A 33 8.97 -1.78 -3.29
CA LEU A 33 7.54 -1.44 -3.23
C LEU A 33 6.69 -2.65 -2.86
N ARG A 34 6.96 -3.81 -3.48
CA ARG A 34 6.27 -5.05 -3.12
C ARG A 34 6.46 -5.39 -1.65
N THR A 35 7.69 -5.34 -1.15
CA THR A 35 7.99 -5.61 0.26
C THR A 35 7.29 -4.61 1.20
N ALA A 36 7.15 -3.34 0.80
CA ALA A 36 6.38 -2.35 1.55
C ALA A 36 4.87 -2.68 1.56
N PHE A 37 4.28 -3.01 0.41
CA PHE A 37 2.88 -3.43 0.33
C PHE A 37 2.60 -4.71 1.12
N ASP A 38 3.47 -5.70 1.02
CA ASP A 38 3.39 -6.95 1.80
C ASP A 38 3.37 -6.64 3.31
N LEU A 39 4.24 -5.76 3.80
CA LEU A 39 4.26 -5.36 5.21
C LEU A 39 2.95 -4.70 5.66
N LEU A 40 2.38 -3.82 4.84
CA LEU A 40 1.10 -3.16 5.13
C LEU A 40 -0.05 -4.17 5.15
N ASN A 41 -0.10 -5.05 4.15
CA ASN A 41 -1.15 -6.06 4.03
C ASN A 41 -1.08 -7.12 5.12
N LEU A 42 0.11 -7.44 5.61
CA LEU A 42 0.30 -8.35 6.73
C LEU A 42 -0.41 -7.82 7.99
N ASN A 43 -0.33 -6.52 8.27
CA ASN A 43 -1.02 -5.93 9.41
C ASN A 43 -2.55 -6.01 9.24
N ARG A 44 -3.06 -5.74 8.04
CA ARG A 44 -4.49 -5.85 7.71
C ARG A 44 -5.07 -7.25 7.93
N LEU A 45 -4.29 -8.29 7.61
CA LEU A 45 -4.68 -9.68 7.85
C LEU A 45 -4.71 -10.03 9.34
N VAL A 46 -3.83 -9.42 10.15
CA VAL A 46 -3.80 -9.58 11.60
C VAL A 46 -4.96 -8.86 12.27
N THR A 47 -5.29 -7.64 11.83
CA THR A 47 -6.43 -6.88 12.34
C THR A 47 -7.77 -7.46 11.87
N GLY A 48 -7.75 -8.23 10.77
CA GLY A 48 -8.95 -8.82 10.18
C GLY A 48 -9.85 -7.79 9.51
N ILE A 49 -9.28 -6.65 9.10
CA ILE A 49 -10.03 -5.52 8.53
C ILE A 49 -10.64 -5.84 7.16
N ASP A 50 -9.97 -6.70 6.39
CA ASP A 50 -10.44 -7.16 5.07
C ASP A 50 -11.45 -8.31 5.22
N ASN A 51 -12.73 -7.97 5.18
CA ASN A 51 -13.87 -8.87 5.36
C ASN A 51 -14.28 -9.61 4.07
N TYR A 52 -13.38 -10.40 3.48
CA TYR A 52 -13.59 -11.09 2.20
C TYR A 52 -14.93 -11.86 2.13
N GLY A 53 -15.73 -11.57 1.10
CA GLY A 53 -17.03 -12.21 0.87
C GLY A 53 -18.17 -11.72 1.76
N GLN A 54 -17.97 -10.63 2.52
CA GLN A 54 -18.96 -10.01 3.40
C GLN A 54 -19.20 -8.52 3.04
N GLY A 55 -19.04 -8.18 1.75
CA GLY A 55 -19.08 -6.80 1.27
C GLY A 55 -17.81 -6.03 1.66
N ARG A 56 -17.66 -4.79 1.18
CA ARG A 56 -16.50 -3.95 1.50
C ARG A 56 -16.95 -2.76 2.34
N ASN A 57 -16.43 -2.61 3.55
CA ASN A 57 -16.85 -1.57 4.48
C ASN A 57 -15.95 -0.32 4.41
N PRO A 58 -16.40 0.83 3.87
CA PRO A 58 -15.55 2.02 3.75
C PRO A 58 -15.07 2.57 5.10
N PHE A 59 -15.80 2.28 6.17
CA PHE A 59 -15.50 2.70 7.54
C PHE A 59 -14.49 1.79 8.26
N PHE A 60 -14.08 0.67 7.65
CA PHE A 60 -12.97 -0.15 8.13
C PHE A 60 -11.68 0.30 7.44
N LEU A 61 -11.06 1.34 8.01
CA LEU A 61 -9.87 1.99 7.45
C LEU A 61 -8.59 1.61 8.20
N GLU A 62 -7.53 1.40 7.43
CA GLU A 62 -6.16 1.38 7.93
C GLU A 62 -5.29 2.17 6.93
N PRO A 63 -5.43 3.52 6.92
CA PRO A 63 -4.90 4.34 5.85
C PRO A 63 -3.37 4.30 5.87
N ALA A 64 -2.77 4.04 4.71
CA ALA A 64 -1.32 4.04 4.56
C ALA A 64 -0.91 4.89 3.37
N ILE A 65 0.17 5.65 3.56
CA ILE A 65 0.76 6.47 2.51
C ILE A 65 2.20 6.05 2.34
N ILE A 66 2.55 5.66 1.12
CA ILE A 66 3.91 5.33 0.73
C ILE A 66 4.47 6.56 0.03
N ILE A 67 5.62 7.03 0.51
CA ILE A 67 6.36 8.11 -0.11
C ILE A 67 7.64 7.52 -0.69
N THR A 68 7.73 7.46 -2.01
CA THR A 68 8.93 7.01 -2.73
C THR A 68 9.76 8.21 -3.11
N VAL A 69 10.95 8.34 -2.52
CA VAL A 69 11.94 9.36 -2.92
C VAL A 69 12.93 8.69 -3.88
N THR A 70 13.03 9.22 -5.09
CA THR A 70 13.89 8.67 -6.15
C THR A 70 14.45 9.78 -7.02
N ASP A 71 15.51 9.50 -7.77
CA ASP A 71 16.05 10.36 -8.82
C ASP A 71 15.26 10.23 -10.15
N GLY A 72 14.38 9.23 -10.27
CA GLY A 72 13.56 8.97 -11.46
C GLY A 72 14.37 8.52 -12.68
N SER A 73 15.64 8.14 -12.48
CA SER A 73 16.51 7.65 -13.54
C SER A 73 16.20 6.18 -13.87
N LYS A 74 17.04 5.54 -14.70
CA LYS A 74 16.82 4.16 -15.14
C LYS A 74 16.95 3.18 -13.96
N LEU A 75 16.05 2.20 -13.90
CA LEU A 75 16.05 1.19 -12.84
C LEU A 75 17.16 0.16 -13.12
N THR A 76 17.88 -0.27 -12.08
CA THR A 76 19.02 -1.19 -12.19
C THR A 76 18.77 -2.43 -11.36
N THR A 77 19.08 -3.57 -11.97
CA THR A 77 19.01 -4.90 -11.36
C THR A 77 20.33 -5.62 -11.58
N THR A 78 20.55 -6.73 -10.88
CA THR A 78 21.76 -7.56 -11.06
C THR A 78 21.94 -8.06 -12.49
N SER A 79 20.85 -8.12 -13.27
CA SER A 79 20.83 -8.58 -14.66
C SER A 79 20.97 -7.44 -15.68
N GLY A 80 20.88 -6.16 -15.27
CA GLY A 80 20.97 -5.01 -16.16
C GLY A 80 19.97 -3.90 -15.85
N ILE A 81 19.79 -3.02 -16.84
CA ILE A 81 18.92 -1.84 -16.75
C ILE A 81 17.49 -2.22 -17.19
N GLN A 82 16.50 -1.78 -16.42
CA GLN A 82 15.07 -1.93 -16.70
C GLN A 82 14.45 -0.56 -16.96
N GLU A 83 13.65 -0.45 -18.02
CA GLU A 83 12.94 0.77 -18.36
C GLU A 83 11.54 0.83 -17.72
N GLU A 84 10.92 -0.33 -17.53
CA GLU A 84 9.57 -0.46 -16.98
C GLU A 84 9.59 -1.00 -15.55
N LEU A 85 8.75 -0.42 -14.70
CA LEU A 85 8.58 -0.84 -13.32
C LEU A 85 7.59 -2.01 -13.24
N HIS A 86 8.13 -3.23 -13.10
CA HIS A 86 7.32 -4.42 -12.83
C HIS A 86 7.41 -4.83 -11.36
N LEU A 87 6.25 -5.02 -10.73
CA LEU A 87 6.16 -5.62 -9.41
C LEU A 87 6.12 -7.15 -9.55
N PRO A 88 6.99 -7.91 -8.86
CA PRO A 88 6.90 -9.37 -8.88
C PRO A 88 5.59 -9.84 -8.23
N LEU A 89 4.65 -10.35 -9.03
CA LEU A 89 3.28 -10.70 -8.59
C LEU A 89 3.18 -11.97 -7.73
N ASN A 90 4.26 -12.73 -7.57
CA ASN A 90 4.29 -13.96 -6.79
C ASN A 90 4.50 -13.67 -5.29
N SER A 91 3.55 -13.01 -4.62
CA SER A 91 3.68 -12.76 -3.17
C SER A 91 3.63 -14.08 -2.38
N PRO A 92 4.62 -14.36 -1.50
CA PRO A 92 4.59 -15.52 -0.61
C PRO A 92 3.64 -15.27 0.58
N LEU A 93 3.04 -14.08 0.70
CA LEU A 93 2.15 -13.79 1.81
C LEU A 93 0.89 -14.65 1.71
N PRO A 94 0.49 -15.29 2.83
CA PRO A 94 -0.74 -16.05 2.84
C PRO A 94 -1.91 -15.11 2.55
N GLY A 95 -2.87 -15.55 1.74
CA GLY A 95 -4.06 -14.76 1.39
C GLY A 95 -3.84 -13.70 0.33
N SER A 96 -2.64 -13.59 -0.25
CA SER A 96 -2.36 -12.68 -1.36
C SER A 96 -3.22 -12.98 -2.58
N GLU A 97 -3.64 -14.24 -2.77
CA GLU A 97 -4.52 -14.67 -3.84
C GLU A 97 -5.96 -14.16 -3.73
N LEU A 98 -6.37 -13.59 -2.59
CA LEU A 98 -7.72 -13.04 -2.40
C LEU A 98 -7.88 -11.62 -2.98
N THR A 99 -6.79 -10.98 -3.42
CA THR A 99 -6.82 -9.70 -4.12
C THR A 99 -5.86 -9.71 -5.31
N LYS A 100 -6.29 -9.19 -6.45
CA LYS A 100 -5.50 -9.26 -7.70
C LYS A 100 -4.27 -8.38 -7.65
N GLU A 101 -4.37 -7.21 -7.04
CA GLU A 101 -3.33 -6.19 -6.99
C GLU A 101 -2.59 -6.18 -5.63
N PRO A 102 -1.31 -5.74 -5.60
CA PRO A 102 -0.49 -5.80 -4.38
C PRO A 102 -0.89 -4.75 -3.33
N PHE A 103 -1.60 -3.69 -3.71
CA PHE A 103 -2.04 -2.63 -2.80
C PHE A 103 -3.49 -2.85 -2.33
N ARG A 104 -3.97 -2.01 -1.42
CA ARG A 104 -5.38 -1.97 -0.97
C ARG A 104 -5.98 -0.58 -1.22
N TRP A 105 -7.30 -0.49 -1.18
CA TRP A 105 -8.04 0.73 -1.53
C TRP A 105 -7.78 1.98 -0.66
N ASP A 106 -7.19 1.83 0.51
CA ASP A 106 -6.79 2.89 1.43
C ASP A 106 -5.26 3.07 1.49
N GLN A 107 -4.53 2.45 0.55
CA GLN A 107 -3.08 2.58 0.39
C GLN A 107 -2.77 3.43 -0.83
N ARG A 108 -2.12 4.58 -0.62
CA ARG A 108 -1.78 5.52 -1.71
C ARG A 108 -0.27 5.67 -1.84
N LEU A 109 0.21 5.78 -3.07
CA LEU A 109 1.62 5.96 -3.39
C LEU A 109 1.89 7.35 -3.96
N PHE A 110 2.74 8.12 -3.30
CA PHE A 110 3.28 9.37 -3.82
C PHE A 110 4.76 9.21 -4.13
N ALA A 111 5.20 9.78 -5.23
CA ALA A 111 6.62 9.79 -5.61
C ALA A 111 7.15 11.23 -5.57
N LEU A 112 8.30 11.43 -4.94
CA LEU A 112 9.11 12.65 -5.07
C LEU A 112 10.31 12.31 -5.94
N VAL A 113 10.27 12.79 -7.18
CA VAL A 113 11.35 12.62 -8.14
C VAL A 113 12.27 13.82 -8.06
N LEU A 114 13.43 13.65 -7.44
CA LEU A 114 14.40 14.71 -7.19
C LEU A 114 15.28 14.93 -8.42
N ARG A 115 14.86 15.83 -9.31
CA ARG A 115 15.61 16.28 -10.49
C ARG A 115 16.32 17.61 -10.21
N LEU A 116 17.04 17.69 -9.10
CA LEU A 116 17.75 18.90 -8.71
C LEU A 116 19.00 19.08 -9.61
N PRO A 117 19.12 20.19 -10.35
CA PRO A 117 20.26 20.42 -11.21
C PRO A 117 21.53 20.65 -10.37
N GLY A 118 22.66 20.11 -10.81
CA GLY A 118 23.96 20.32 -10.16
C GLY A 118 24.55 21.72 -10.38
N ILE A 119 23.96 22.50 -11.29
CA ILE A 119 24.28 23.90 -11.57
C ILE A 119 23.05 24.76 -11.29
N SER A 120 23.25 26.02 -10.87
CA SER A 120 22.11 26.94 -10.71
C SER A 120 21.39 27.12 -12.04
N ALA A 121 20.18 26.60 -12.13
CA ALA A 121 19.28 26.91 -13.23
C ALA A 121 18.74 28.33 -13.04
N PRO A 122 18.59 29.13 -14.12
CA PRO A 122 17.84 30.37 -14.03
C PRO A 122 16.43 30.06 -13.53
N GLU A 123 15.91 30.85 -12.57
CA GLU A 123 14.55 30.67 -12.06
C GLU A 123 13.55 30.77 -13.22
N SER A 124 13.00 29.64 -13.64
CA SER A 124 11.89 29.60 -14.59
C SER A 124 10.66 30.23 -13.94
N GLU A 125 9.90 30.99 -14.74
CA GLU A 125 8.69 31.72 -14.36
C GLU A 125 7.75 30.91 -13.46
N GLN A 126 7.05 31.62 -12.57
CA GLN A 126 6.17 31.11 -11.52
C GLN A 126 5.13 30.11 -12.06
N MET A 127 5.49 28.84 -12.16
CA MET A 127 4.52 27.76 -12.32
C MET A 127 3.71 27.64 -11.02
N THR A 128 2.39 27.84 -11.13
CA THR A 128 1.43 27.55 -10.07
C THR A 128 1.39 26.04 -9.82
N GLY A 129 2.27 25.58 -8.92
CA GLY A 129 2.31 24.21 -8.43
C GLY A 129 3.41 23.35 -9.03
N VAL A 130 3.62 22.19 -8.40
CA VAL A 130 4.65 21.23 -8.77
C VAL A 130 4.13 20.34 -9.91
N PRO A 131 4.85 20.19 -11.04
CA PRO A 131 4.43 19.37 -12.17
C PRO A 131 4.47 17.87 -11.84
N VAL A 132 3.75 17.09 -12.64
CA VAL A 132 3.83 15.62 -12.62
C VAL A 132 5.15 15.19 -13.26
N ASP A 133 5.77 14.13 -12.73
CA ASP A 133 6.95 13.55 -13.36
C ASP A 133 6.56 12.48 -14.40
N ASP A 134 7.34 12.35 -15.46
CA ASP A 134 7.19 11.25 -16.43
C ASP A 134 8.31 10.22 -16.20
N SER A 135 8.07 9.31 -15.25
CA SER A 135 8.97 8.20 -14.91
C SER A 135 8.19 6.92 -14.69
N ALA A 136 8.92 5.79 -14.65
CA ALA A 136 8.34 4.45 -14.51
C ALA A 136 7.47 4.26 -13.25
N ILE A 137 7.60 5.13 -12.24
CA ILE A 137 6.78 5.10 -11.01
C ILE A 137 5.43 5.80 -11.16
N THR A 138 5.30 6.74 -12.12
CA THR A 138 4.10 7.57 -12.30
C THR A 138 2.82 6.74 -12.50
N PRO A 139 2.79 5.72 -13.37
CA PRO A 139 1.59 4.89 -13.53
C PRO A 139 1.16 4.20 -12.24
N MET A 140 2.10 3.75 -11.41
CA MET A 140 1.81 3.12 -10.12
C MET A 140 1.25 4.12 -9.10
N CYS A 141 1.75 5.35 -9.10
CA CYS A 141 1.18 6.44 -8.31
C CYS A 141 -0.27 6.72 -8.70
N GLU A 142 -0.57 6.80 -10.00
CA GLU A 142 -1.93 7.07 -10.49
C GLU A 142 -2.90 5.93 -10.16
N VAL A 143 -2.48 4.68 -10.39
CA VAL A 143 -3.31 3.48 -10.15
C VAL A 143 -3.69 3.34 -8.67
N THR A 144 -2.81 3.74 -7.74
CA THR A 144 -3.10 3.72 -6.29
C THR A 144 -3.87 4.95 -5.80
N GLY A 145 -4.22 5.91 -6.67
CA GLY A 145 -4.89 7.16 -6.29
C GLY A 145 -3.98 8.21 -5.66
N GLY A 146 -2.66 8.11 -5.91
CA GLY A 146 -1.65 9.10 -5.52
C GLY A 146 -1.17 9.95 -6.69
N ARG A 147 0.06 10.49 -6.58
CA ARG A 147 0.65 11.39 -7.59
C ARG A 147 2.18 11.35 -7.53
N SER A 148 2.84 11.42 -8.68
CA SER A 148 4.27 11.71 -8.77
C SER A 148 4.52 13.21 -8.90
N TYR A 149 5.54 13.71 -8.20
CA TYR A 149 5.95 15.11 -8.20
C TYR A 149 7.36 15.22 -8.79
N CYS A 150 7.52 16.06 -9.81
CA CYS A 150 8.82 16.38 -10.38
C CYS A 150 9.40 17.59 -9.62
N VAL A 151 10.44 17.36 -8.82
CA VAL A 151 11.06 18.38 -7.95
C VAL A 151 12.37 18.85 -8.58
N CYS A 152 12.37 20.07 -9.12
CA CYS A 152 13.53 20.66 -9.79
C CYS A 152 14.25 21.74 -8.96
N SER A 153 13.67 22.18 -7.84
CA SER A 153 14.28 23.19 -6.96
C SER A 153 13.92 22.98 -5.49
N PRO A 154 14.71 23.54 -4.54
CA PRO A 154 14.36 23.50 -3.12
C PRO A 154 13.03 24.17 -2.79
N ARG A 155 12.64 25.22 -3.54
CA ARG A 155 11.34 25.87 -3.39
C ARG A 155 10.20 24.94 -3.79
N MET A 156 10.34 24.25 -4.92
CA MET A 156 9.36 23.25 -5.38
C MET A 156 9.26 22.07 -4.40
N LEU A 157 10.36 21.67 -3.77
CA LEU A 157 10.33 20.64 -2.73
C LEU A 157 9.42 21.05 -1.56
N ASN A 158 9.55 22.28 -1.06
CA ASN A 158 8.69 22.77 0.02
C ASN A 158 7.21 22.83 -0.41
N GLN A 159 6.92 23.35 -1.61
CA GLN A 159 5.56 23.36 -2.17
C GLN A 159 4.97 21.96 -2.33
N CYS A 160 5.80 20.99 -2.75
CA CYS A 160 5.42 19.59 -2.86
C CYS A 160 5.04 19.02 -1.49
N LEU A 161 5.85 19.28 -0.46
CA LEU A 161 5.61 18.79 0.90
C LEU A 161 4.33 19.40 1.49
N GLU A 162 4.10 20.70 1.31
CA GLU A 162 2.87 21.38 1.73
C GLU A 162 1.63 20.78 1.04
N SER A 163 1.70 20.57 -0.29
CA SER A 163 0.63 19.94 -1.05
C SER A 163 0.38 18.49 -0.62
N LEU A 164 1.44 17.73 -0.33
CA LEU A 164 1.33 16.35 0.11
C LEU A 164 0.61 16.25 1.45
N VAL A 165 0.95 17.12 2.42
CA VAL A 165 0.29 17.17 3.74
C VAL A 165 -1.23 17.39 3.60
N GLN A 166 -1.66 18.26 2.69
CA GLN A 166 -3.09 18.50 2.45
C GLN A 166 -3.82 17.27 1.87
N LYS A 167 -3.09 16.41 1.13
CA LYS A 167 -3.62 15.18 0.51
C LYS A 167 -3.63 13.97 1.44
N VAL A 168 -3.01 14.04 2.62
CA VAL A 168 -3.07 13.00 3.67
C VAL A 168 -4.44 13.01 4.35
N GLN A 169 -5.48 12.65 3.61
CA GLN A 169 -6.85 12.54 4.11
C GLN A 169 -7.25 11.07 4.27
N SER A 170 -8.04 10.76 5.29
CA SER A 170 -8.61 9.42 5.49
C SER A 170 -9.72 9.15 4.49
N GLY A 171 -9.63 8.03 3.79
CA GLY A 171 -10.61 7.65 2.79
C GLY A 171 -10.22 6.37 2.06
N VAL A 172 -11.10 5.96 1.16
CA VAL A 172 -10.89 4.80 0.27
C VAL A 172 -11.04 5.20 -1.18
N VAL A 173 -10.23 4.61 -2.05
CA VAL A 173 -10.26 4.86 -3.49
C VAL A 173 -11.28 3.93 -4.14
N ILE A 174 -12.14 4.51 -4.96
CA ILE A 174 -13.16 3.81 -5.74
C ILE A 174 -12.95 4.14 -7.22
N ASN A 175 -13.11 3.14 -8.09
CA ASN A 175 -13.16 3.36 -9.53
C ASN A 175 -14.62 3.59 -9.94
N PHE A 176 -14.94 4.80 -10.42
CA PHE A 176 -16.26 5.11 -10.96
C PHE A 176 -16.25 4.92 -12.46
N GLU A 177 -17.19 4.12 -12.97
CA GLU A 177 -17.36 3.88 -14.40
C GLU A 177 -18.77 4.25 -14.85
N LYS A 178 -18.89 4.93 -15.98
CA LYS A 178 -20.19 5.23 -16.55
C LYS A 178 -20.84 3.98 -17.12
N ALA A 179 -22.13 3.78 -16.85
CA ALA A 179 -22.96 2.76 -17.49
C ALA A 179 -24.16 3.38 -18.20
N GLY A 180 -24.52 2.84 -19.36
CA GLY A 180 -25.65 3.31 -20.18
C GLY A 180 -25.30 4.49 -21.11
N PRO A 181 -26.29 5.03 -21.84
CA PRO A 181 -26.11 6.10 -22.81
C PRO A 181 -25.67 7.41 -22.14
N ASP A 182 -25.04 8.32 -22.90
CA ASP A 182 -24.68 9.65 -22.40
C ASP A 182 -25.95 10.45 -22.09
N PRO A 183 -25.93 11.29 -21.03
CA PRO A 183 -27.04 12.19 -20.77
C PRO A 183 -27.24 13.13 -21.97
N SER A 184 -28.50 13.44 -22.30
CA SER A 184 -28.80 14.46 -23.32
C SER A 184 -28.03 15.74 -23.00
N PRO A 185 -27.43 16.40 -24.01
CA PRO A 185 -26.73 17.66 -23.79
C PRO A 185 -27.68 18.69 -23.19
N ILE A 186 -27.16 19.53 -22.31
CA ILE A 186 -27.90 20.70 -21.81
C ILE A 186 -28.08 21.61 -23.02
N ASP A 187 -29.32 21.93 -23.36
CA ASP A 187 -29.68 22.79 -24.48
C ASP A 187 -29.39 24.26 -24.08
N ASP A 188 -28.11 24.61 -24.00
CA ASP A 188 -27.67 25.99 -24.02
C ASP A 188 -27.19 26.26 -25.45
N GLY A 189 -27.94 27.07 -26.20
CA GLY A 189 -27.81 27.31 -27.63
C GLY A 189 -26.47 27.90 -28.10
N GLN A 190 -25.37 27.15 -27.97
CA GLN A 190 -24.11 27.40 -28.65
C GLN A 190 -23.70 26.22 -29.53
N VAL A 191 -23.55 26.56 -30.80
CA VAL A 191 -23.25 25.72 -31.96
C VAL A 191 -21.85 25.12 -31.86
N ASP A 192 -21.75 23.85 -32.29
CA ASP A 192 -20.56 23.07 -32.67
C ASP A 192 -19.19 23.46 -32.10
N VAL A 193 -18.72 22.61 -31.19
CA VAL A 193 -17.30 22.18 -31.22
C VAL A 193 -17.31 20.67 -31.33
N SER A 194 -16.77 20.19 -32.45
CA SER A 194 -16.47 18.79 -32.78
C SER A 194 -16.04 18.02 -31.53
N ARG A 195 -16.96 17.22 -30.97
CA ARG A 195 -16.67 16.35 -29.82
C ARG A 195 -15.72 15.25 -30.27
N PRO A 196 -14.64 14.97 -29.53
CA PRO A 196 -13.84 13.78 -29.77
C PRO A 196 -14.75 12.56 -29.63
N PHE A 197 -14.85 11.74 -30.67
CA PHE A 197 -15.33 10.37 -30.54
C PHE A 197 -14.35 9.63 -29.62
N GLY A 198 -14.69 9.52 -28.32
CA GLY A 198 -13.80 8.95 -27.31
C GLY A 198 -14.39 8.99 -25.89
N SER A 199 -13.83 8.19 -24.99
CA SER A 199 -14.17 8.18 -23.56
C SER A 199 -13.83 9.54 -22.93
N GLN A 200 -14.82 10.24 -22.37
CA GLN A 200 -14.59 11.50 -21.67
C GLN A 200 -13.87 11.26 -20.34
N PRO A 201 -13.05 12.20 -19.83
CA PRO A 201 -12.32 12.03 -18.57
C PRO A 201 -13.21 11.75 -17.33
N TRP A 202 -14.50 12.08 -17.39
CA TRP A 202 -15.46 11.79 -16.33
C TRP A 202 -16.13 10.40 -16.46
N HIS A 203 -15.97 9.70 -17.58
CA HIS A 203 -16.54 8.36 -17.81
C HIS A 203 -15.87 7.27 -16.99
N SER A 204 -14.58 7.44 -16.66
CA SER A 204 -13.85 6.54 -15.79
C SER A 204 -12.89 7.35 -14.93
N CYS A 205 -13.02 7.24 -13.60
CA CYS A 205 -12.09 7.92 -12.70
C CYS A 205 -11.89 7.16 -11.38
N HIS A 206 -10.63 7.06 -10.97
CA HIS A 206 -10.23 6.62 -9.63
C HIS A 206 -10.23 7.80 -8.68
N LYS A 207 -11.14 7.81 -7.70
CA LYS A 207 -11.25 8.92 -6.76
C LYS A 207 -11.45 8.48 -5.34
N LEU A 208 -10.85 9.25 -4.44
CA LEU A 208 -10.99 9.07 -3.01
C LEU A 208 -12.41 9.46 -2.59
N ILE A 209 -13.06 8.61 -1.83
CA ILE A 209 -14.18 9.01 -0.99
C ILE A 209 -13.66 9.26 0.43
N TYR A 210 -13.92 10.45 0.96
CA TYR A 210 -13.49 10.82 2.30
C TYR A 210 -14.31 10.08 3.34
N VAL A 211 -13.62 9.43 4.26
CA VAL A 211 -14.23 8.73 5.37
C VAL A 211 -13.77 9.41 6.66
N ARG A 212 -14.62 10.31 7.15
CA ARG A 212 -14.31 11.14 8.32
C ARG A 212 -14.64 10.38 9.60
N PRO A 213 -13.75 10.41 10.62
CA PRO A 213 -14.07 9.86 11.94
C PRO A 213 -15.27 10.56 12.56
N ASN A 214 -16.06 9.81 13.35
CA ASN A 214 -17.14 10.43 14.10
C ASN A 214 -16.56 11.31 15.23
N PRO A 215 -17.00 12.58 15.38
CA PRO A 215 -16.48 13.48 16.41
C PRO A 215 -16.64 12.96 17.84
N LYS A 216 -17.63 12.10 18.11
CA LYS A 216 -17.92 11.56 19.45
C LYS A 216 -17.07 10.34 19.79
N THR A 217 -16.83 9.45 18.83
CA THR A 217 -16.15 8.16 19.07
C THR A 217 -14.71 8.13 18.57
N GLY A 218 -14.31 9.09 17.74
CA GLY A 218 -12.98 9.14 17.12
C GLY A 218 -12.74 8.09 16.03
N VAL A 219 -13.75 7.26 15.72
CA VAL A 219 -13.66 6.18 14.72
C VAL A 219 -14.72 6.39 13.65
N PRO A 220 -14.45 6.10 12.36
CA PRO A 220 -15.47 6.11 11.33
C PRO A 220 -16.64 5.18 11.69
N ILE A 221 -17.86 5.67 11.49
CA ILE A 221 -19.08 4.87 11.66
C ILE A 221 -19.76 4.78 10.31
N GLY A 222 -20.10 3.57 9.89
CA GLY A 222 -21.01 3.35 8.79
C GLY A 222 -21.92 2.15 9.02
N HIS A 223 -22.84 1.95 8.10
CA HIS A 223 -23.94 1.01 8.22
C HIS A 223 -23.93 0.02 7.07
N TRP A 224 -23.68 0.48 5.84
CA TRP A 224 -23.86 -0.31 4.63
C TRP A 224 -22.52 -0.57 3.94
N PRO A 225 -22.18 -1.84 3.64
CA PRO A 225 -21.03 -2.14 2.80
C PRO A 225 -21.28 -1.70 1.35
N VAL A 226 -20.21 -1.55 0.58
CA VAL A 226 -20.23 -1.64 -0.88
C VAL A 226 -20.33 -3.14 -1.26
N PRO A 227 -21.20 -3.52 -2.22
CA PRO A 227 -21.36 -4.93 -2.60
C PRO A 227 -20.07 -5.53 -3.17
N GLU A 228 -19.95 -6.86 -3.08
CA GLU A 228 -18.95 -7.59 -3.86
C GLU A 228 -19.28 -7.57 -5.35
N SER A 229 -18.26 -7.75 -6.18
CA SER A 229 -18.38 -7.95 -7.63
C SER A 229 -18.63 -9.43 -8.00
N PHE A 230 -19.18 -10.20 -7.08
CA PHE A 230 -19.58 -11.59 -7.26
C PHE A 230 -20.67 -11.95 -6.24
N TRP A 231 -21.47 -12.98 -6.54
CA TRP A 231 -22.42 -13.51 -5.59
C TRP A 231 -21.76 -14.56 -4.68
N PRO A 232 -21.78 -14.40 -3.34
CA PRO A 232 -21.21 -15.39 -2.43
C PRO A 232 -22.11 -16.64 -2.40
N ASP A 233 -21.67 -17.71 -3.04
CA ASP A 233 -22.34 -19.00 -2.98
C ASP A 233 -21.87 -19.82 -1.78
N GLN A 234 -22.82 -20.31 -0.98
CA GLN A 234 -22.56 -21.15 0.19
C GLN A 234 -22.00 -22.53 -0.19
N ASN A 235 -22.18 -22.95 -1.45
CA ASN A 235 -21.62 -24.18 -1.97
C ASN A 235 -20.21 -24.01 -2.55
N SER A 236 -19.73 -22.77 -2.73
CA SER A 236 -18.41 -22.54 -3.29
C SER A 236 -17.31 -22.85 -2.28
N PRO A 237 -16.32 -23.69 -2.62
CA PRO A 237 -15.23 -24.03 -1.70
C PRO A 237 -14.23 -22.88 -1.52
N THR A 238 -14.15 -21.95 -2.50
CA THR A 238 -13.20 -20.85 -2.56
C THR A 238 -13.89 -19.51 -2.89
N LEU A 239 -13.20 -18.41 -2.62
CA LEU A 239 -13.65 -17.06 -2.97
C LEU A 239 -12.94 -16.56 -4.24
N PRO A 240 -13.66 -15.86 -5.15
CA PRO A 240 -13.02 -15.13 -6.23
C PRO A 240 -12.13 -14.00 -5.70
N PRO A 241 -10.99 -13.71 -6.37
CA PRO A 241 -10.12 -12.60 -5.97
C PRO A 241 -10.79 -11.24 -6.20
N ARG A 242 -10.73 -10.36 -5.20
CA ARG A 242 -11.18 -8.98 -5.28
C ARG A 242 -10.22 -8.14 -6.13
N THR A 243 -10.74 -7.13 -6.81
CA THR A 243 -9.92 -5.96 -7.21
C THR A 243 -9.66 -5.08 -6.00
N SER A 244 -8.51 -4.42 -5.90
CA SER A 244 -8.23 -3.50 -4.80
C SER A 244 -9.23 -2.36 -4.77
N HIS A 245 -9.46 -1.70 -5.90
CA HIS A 245 -10.49 -0.66 -6.04
C HIS A 245 -11.80 -1.29 -6.52
N PRO A 246 -12.92 -1.11 -5.80
CA PRO A 246 -14.22 -1.56 -6.29
C PRO A 246 -14.59 -0.74 -7.53
N VAL A 247 -15.08 -1.43 -8.56
CA VAL A 247 -15.59 -0.80 -9.78
C VAL A 247 -17.07 -0.52 -9.60
N VAL A 248 -17.38 0.74 -9.34
CA VAL A 248 -18.73 1.23 -9.11
C VAL A 248 -19.24 1.88 -10.38
N LYS A 249 -20.24 1.26 -10.98
CA LYS A 249 -20.88 1.80 -12.18
C LYS A 249 -21.94 2.80 -11.79
N PHE A 250 -22.01 3.94 -12.47
CA PHE A 250 -23.06 4.92 -12.27
C PHE A 250 -23.87 5.13 -13.55
N SER A 251 -25.19 5.25 -13.42
CA SER A 251 -26.06 5.59 -14.54
C SER A 251 -26.42 7.07 -14.54
N CYS A 252 -26.43 7.66 -15.73
CA CYS A 252 -27.04 8.96 -15.95
C CYS A 252 -28.54 8.74 -16.22
N THR A 253 -29.27 8.27 -15.19
CA THR A 253 -30.74 8.11 -15.22
C THR A 253 -31.34 8.83 -14.01
N ASP A 254 -32.35 9.67 -14.21
CA ASP A 254 -32.90 10.53 -13.16
C ASP A 254 -33.60 9.63 -12.16
N CYS A 255 -33.27 9.81 -10.88
CA CYS A 255 -34.05 9.20 -9.82
C CYS A 255 -34.25 10.19 -8.69
N GLU A 256 -35.46 10.15 -8.12
CA GLU A 256 -35.75 10.94 -6.93
C GLU A 256 -34.99 10.34 -5.73
N PRO A 257 -34.32 11.18 -4.93
CA PRO A 257 -33.67 10.72 -3.71
C PRO A 257 -34.75 10.30 -2.71
N MET A 258 -34.98 8.99 -2.62
CA MET A 258 -35.94 8.42 -1.68
C MET A 258 -35.34 8.43 -0.27
N VAL A 259 -35.91 9.25 0.62
CA VAL A 259 -35.49 9.33 2.03
C VAL A 259 -36.62 8.79 2.90
N ILE A 260 -36.32 7.80 3.73
CA ILE A 260 -37.22 7.29 4.76
C ILE A 260 -36.73 7.74 6.13
N ASP A 261 -37.66 8.21 6.96
CA ASP A 261 -37.37 8.64 8.33
C ASP A 261 -36.74 7.50 9.15
N LYS A 262 -35.70 7.82 9.92
CA LYS A 262 -34.94 6.90 10.80
C LYS A 262 -34.18 5.75 10.13
N LEU A 263 -34.21 5.60 8.81
CA LEU A 263 -33.32 4.64 8.15
C LEU A 263 -31.89 5.21 8.14
N PRO A 264 -30.89 4.51 8.72
CA PRO A 264 -29.51 4.96 8.64
C PRO A 264 -29.02 4.87 7.20
N PHE A 265 -28.24 5.86 6.77
CA PHE A 265 -27.53 5.87 5.49
C PHE A 265 -26.13 6.44 5.71
N ASP A 266 -25.21 6.09 4.82
CA ASP A 266 -23.84 6.60 4.88
C ASP A 266 -23.65 7.66 3.80
N LYS A 267 -22.97 8.75 4.16
CA LYS A 267 -22.67 9.86 3.27
C LYS A 267 -21.17 10.06 3.22
N TYR A 268 -20.57 9.83 2.06
CA TYR A 268 -19.15 10.04 1.82
C TYR A 268 -18.95 11.14 0.79
N GLU A 269 -18.12 12.12 1.13
CA GLU A 269 -17.76 13.21 0.22
C GLU A 269 -16.73 12.70 -0.80
N LEU A 270 -16.91 13.03 -2.08
CA LEU A 270 -15.95 12.68 -3.13
C LEU A 270 -14.84 13.71 -3.23
N GLU A 271 -13.62 13.25 -3.51
CA GLU A 271 -12.53 14.10 -3.95
C GLU A 271 -12.89 14.81 -5.28
N PRO A 272 -12.55 16.12 -5.41
CA PRO A 272 -12.72 16.85 -6.67
C PRO A 272 -12.11 16.13 -7.87
N SER A 273 -12.90 16.01 -8.94
CA SER A 273 -12.58 15.28 -10.16
C SER A 273 -13.37 15.79 -11.36
N PRO A 274 -13.01 15.37 -12.59
CA PRO A 274 -13.84 15.63 -13.77
C PRO A 274 -15.29 15.15 -13.60
N LEU A 275 -15.50 14.02 -12.90
CA LEU A 275 -16.84 13.53 -12.58
C LEU A 275 -17.59 14.48 -11.64
N THR A 276 -16.96 14.96 -10.58
CA THR A 276 -17.64 15.90 -9.67
C THR A 276 -17.93 17.22 -10.36
N GLN A 277 -17.01 17.72 -11.19
CA GLN A 277 -17.21 18.96 -11.96
C GLN A 277 -18.41 18.82 -12.90
N PHE A 278 -18.46 17.73 -13.67
CA PHE A 278 -19.56 17.43 -14.58
C PHE A 278 -20.93 17.34 -13.87
N ILE A 279 -20.97 16.81 -12.64
CA ILE A 279 -22.20 16.75 -11.84
C ILE A 279 -22.59 18.16 -11.33
N LEU A 280 -21.61 18.95 -10.86
CA LEU A 280 -21.85 20.29 -10.31
C LEU A 280 -22.25 21.32 -11.37
N GLU A 281 -21.79 21.16 -12.61
CA GLU A 281 -22.10 22.05 -13.75
C GLU A 281 -23.56 21.92 -14.22
N ARG A 282 -24.23 20.80 -13.93
CA ARG A 282 -25.66 20.64 -14.21
C ARG A 282 -26.49 21.33 -13.12
N LYS A 283 -26.78 22.61 -13.33
CA LYS A 283 -27.34 23.57 -12.35
C LYS A 283 -28.88 23.56 -12.14
N SER A 284 -29.63 22.49 -12.41
CA SER A 284 -31.11 22.56 -12.29
C SER A 284 -31.68 21.84 -11.04
N PRO A 285 -32.23 22.57 -10.05
CA PRO A 285 -32.86 21.93 -8.88
C PRO A 285 -34.15 21.14 -9.21
N GLN A 286 -34.66 21.22 -10.44
CA GLN A 286 -35.94 20.61 -10.86
C GLN A 286 -35.83 19.64 -12.05
N THR A 287 -34.67 19.48 -12.69
CA THR A 287 -34.58 18.73 -13.97
C THR A 287 -33.21 18.08 -14.26
N CYS A 288 -32.32 17.97 -13.28
CA CYS A 288 -31.04 17.29 -13.48
C CYS A 288 -30.75 16.31 -12.35
N TRP A 289 -30.46 15.06 -12.73
CA TRP A 289 -29.90 13.94 -11.97
C TRP A 289 -29.80 14.19 -10.46
N GLN A 290 -30.93 14.29 -9.78
CA GLN A 290 -30.94 14.55 -8.32
C GLN A 290 -30.13 13.47 -7.58
N ALA A 291 -30.02 12.30 -8.19
CA ALA A 291 -29.24 11.16 -7.78
C ALA A 291 -28.88 10.30 -9.01
N SER A 292 -27.60 10.04 -9.26
CA SER A 292 -27.16 9.00 -10.23
C SER A 292 -27.01 7.67 -9.50
N ARG A 293 -27.82 6.68 -9.84
CA ARG A 293 -27.76 5.37 -9.17
C ARG A 293 -26.41 4.72 -9.39
N VAL A 294 -25.90 4.08 -8.33
CA VAL A 294 -24.66 3.32 -8.38
C VAL A 294 -24.89 1.82 -8.23
N TYR A 295 -24.12 1.05 -8.98
CA TYR A 295 -24.24 -0.38 -9.16
C TYR A 295 -22.85 -1.02 -9.06
N VAL A 296 -22.80 -2.30 -8.71
CA VAL A 296 -21.60 -3.13 -8.84
C VAL A 296 -21.98 -4.30 -9.74
N SER A 297 -21.24 -4.50 -10.83
CA SER A 297 -21.52 -5.61 -11.73
C SER A 297 -21.33 -6.95 -11.02
N ASN A 298 -22.16 -7.94 -11.38
CA ASN A 298 -22.17 -9.30 -10.82
C ASN A 298 -22.47 -9.38 -9.31
N SER A 299 -23.00 -8.32 -8.71
CA SER A 299 -23.41 -8.32 -7.30
C SER A 299 -24.75 -9.02 -7.05
N ALA A 300 -25.49 -9.38 -8.11
CA ALA A 300 -26.79 -10.05 -8.04
C ALA A 300 -26.71 -11.45 -8.65
N LYS A 301 -27.52 -12.38 -8.13
CA LYS A 301 -27.57 -13.77 -8.62
C LYS A 301 -28.08 -13.92 -10.05
N TYR A 302 -28.99 -13.04 -10.50
CA TYR A 302 -29.69 -13.13 -11.79
C TYR A 302 -29.61 -11.82 -12.61
N SER A 303 -28.69 -10.92 -12.29
CA SER A 303 -28.51 -9.65 -13.02
C SER A 303 -27.02 -9.36 -13.19
N GLU A 304 -26.59 -9.18 -14.44
CA GLU A 304 -25.18 -8.89 -14.78
C GLU A 304 -24.75 -7.51 -14.29
N LEU A 305 -25.63 -6.51 -14.40
CA LEU A 305 -25.33 -5.14 -13.94
C LEU A 305 -25.40 -5.02 -12.41
N GLY A 306 -26.11 -5.92 -11.74
CA GLY A 306 -26.43 -5.84 -10.32
C GLY A 306 -27.67 -4.97 -10.04
N HIS A 307 -27.86 -4.59 -8.77
CA HIS A 307 -28.93 -3.68 -8.34
C HIS A 307 -28.37 -2.41 -7.69
N PRO A 308 -29.14 -1.29 -7.69
CA PRO A 308 -28.69 -0.04 -7.08
C PRO A 308 -28.42 -0.19 -5.59
N PHE A 309 -27.26 0.24 -5.12
CA PHE A 309 -26.91 0.24 -3.69
C PHE A 309 -26.68 1.65 -3.13
N GLY A 310 -26.95 2.69 -3.92
CA GLY A 310 -26.72 4.06 -3.53
C GLY A 310 -26.88 5.01 -4.71
N TYR A 311 -26.47 6.26 -4.50
CA TYR A 311 -26.45 7.25 -5.54
C TYR A 311 -25.43 8.37 -5.31
N LEU A 312 -24.99 9.01 -6.40
CA LEU A 312 -24.20 10.24 -6.36
C LEU A 312 -25.12 11.46 -6.40
N LYS A 313 -24.93 12.41 -5.48
CA LYS A 313 -25.72 13.64 -5.40
C LYS A 313 -24.86 14.84 -5.01
N ALA A 314 -25.03 15.95 -5.71
CA ALA A 314 -24.40 17.22 -5.37
C ALA A 314 -24.89 17.73 -3.99
N SER A 315 -24.01 18.38 -3.24
CA SER A 315 -24.39 19.06 -2.00
C SER A 315 -25.35 20.21 -2.32
N THR A 316 -26.21 20.59 -1.37
CA THR A 316 -27.11 21.75 -1.52
C THR A 316 -26.35 23.05 -1.77
N ALA A 317 -25.12 23.16 -1.24
CA ALA A 317 -24.22 24.29 -1.46
C ALA A 317 -23.46 24.22 -2.80
N LEU A 318 -23.64 23.15 -3.59
CA LEU A 318 -22.97 22.90 -4.88
C LEU A 318 -21.43 23.02 -4.81
N ASN A 319 -20.84 22.68 -3.67
CA ASN A 319 -19.39 22.73 -3.45
C ASN A 319 -18.71 21.36 -3.57
N CYS A 320 -19.47 20.27 -3.40
CA CYS A 320 -18.95 18.91 -3.48
C CYS A 320 -20.04 17.93 -3.92
N VAL A 321 -19.61 16.75 -4.35
CA VAL A 321 -20.51 15.63 -4.66
C VAL A 321 -20.37 14.60 -3.56
N ASN A 322 -21.48 14.01 -3.15
CA ASN A 322 -21.52 12.99 -2.12
C ASN A 322 -22.02 11.68 -2.70
N LEU A 323 -21.37 10.58 -2.32
CA LEU A 323 -21.86 9.23 -2.47
C LEU A 323 -22.73 8.90 -1.26
N PHE A 324 -24.01 8.67 -1.51
CA PHE A 324 -24.96 8.15 -0.53
C PHE A 324 -25.03 6.64 -0.69
N VAL A 325 -24.54 5.91 0.32
CA VAL A 325 -24.61 4.44 0.36
C VAL A 325 -25.87 4.04 1.10
N MET A 326 -26.67 3.23 0.42
CA MET A 326 -28.01 2.80 0.81
C MET A 326 -28.05 1.27 0.93
N PRO A 327 -29.12 0.68 1.49
CA PRO A 327 -29.34 -0.75 1.40
C PRO A 327 -29.31 -1.24 -0.05
N TYR A 328 -28.89 -2.48 -0.25
CA TYR A 328 -28.88 -3.10 -1.57
C TYR A 328 -30.29 -3.16 -2.17
N ASN A 329 -30.46 -2.74 -3.42
CA ASN A 329 -31.76 -2.64 -4.08
C ASN A 329 -32.78 -1.79 -3.30
N TYR A 330 -32.32 -0.65 -2.75
CA TYR A 330 -33.16 0.29 -1.99
C TYR A 330 -34.47 0.72 -2.69
N PRO A 331 -34.59 0.85 -4.03
CA PRO A 331 -35.86 1.27 -4.64
C PRO A 331 -37.01 0.28 -4.41
N VAL A 332 -36.69 -1.00 -4.15
CA VAL A 332 -37.69 -2.02 -3.79
C VAL A 332 -37.90 -2.07 -2.28
N LEU A 333 -36.82 -1.97 -1.50
CA LEU A 333 -36.89 -2.06 -0.03
C LEU A 333 -37.63 -0.87 0.59
N LEU A 334 -37.36 0.36 0.12
CA LEU A 334 -37.89 1.56 0.75
C LEU A 334 -39.43 1.59 0.74
N PRO A 335 -40.13 1.38 -0.39
CA PRO A 335 -41.59 1.30 -0.39
C PRO A 335 -42.14 0.22 0.56
N LEU A 336 -41.48 -0.93 0.66
CA LEU A 336 -41.88 -1.99 1.59
C LEU A 336 -41.77 -1.54 3.05
N LEU A 337 -40.68 -0.87 3.42
CA LEU A 337 -40.52 -0.34 4.77
C LEU A 337 -41.52 0.79 5.06
N ASP A 338 -41.77 1.67 4.10
CA ASP A 338 -42.73 2.76 4.25
C ASP A 338 -44.15 2.24 4.49
N ASP A 339 -44.59 1.26 3.71
CA ASP A 339 -45.87 0.56 3.87
C ASP A 339 -45.97 -0.14 5.24
N LEU A 340 -44.89 -0.80 5.68
CA LEU A 340 -44.84 -1.45 6.99
C LEU A 340 -45.08 -0.47 8.15
N PHE A 341 -44.45 0.70 8.12
CA PHE A 341 -44.52 1.65 9.22
C PHE A 341 -45.74 2.57 9.14
N LYS A 342 -46.09 3.08 7.95
CA LYS A 342 -47.22 4.02 7.77
C LYS A 342 -48.58 3.32 7.74
N VAL A 343 -48.70 2.21 7.00
CA VAL A 343 -49.98 1.53 6.78
C VAL A 343 -50.19 0.45 7.83
N HIS A 344 -49.17 -0.39 8.05
CA HIS A 344 -49.29 -1.59 8.88
C HIS A 344 -48.86 -1.40 10.34
N LYS A 345 -48.39 -0.21 10.74
CA LYS A 345 -47.97 0.11 12.12
C LYS A 345 -47.01 -0.94 12.72
N ALA A 346 -46.01 -1.36 11.93
CA ALA A 346 -45.02 -2.38 12.27
C ALA A 346 -45.58 -3.81 12.48
N LYS A 347 -46.80 -4.10 12.01
CA LYS A 347 -47.41 -5.44 12.01
C LYS A 347 -47.57 -5.96 10.58
N PRO A 348 -46.59 -6.73 10.06
CA PRO A 348 -46.59 -7.14 8.65
C PRO A 348 -47.78 -8.07 8.33
N THR A 349 -48.47 -7.79 7.22
CA THR A 349 -49.50 -8.69 6.66
C THR A 349 -48.85 -9.88 5.94
N LEU A 350 -49.63 -10.92 5.65
CA LEU A 350 -49.13 -12.10 4.91
C LEU A 350 -48.57 -11.71 3.53
N LYS A 351 -49.29 -10.86 2.79
CA LYS A 351 -48.87 -10.36 1.47
C LYS A 351 -47.58 -9.54 1.56
N TRP A 352 -47.48 -8.66 2.56
CA TRP A 352 -46.26 -7.89 2.81
C TRP A 352 -45.08 -8.81 3.11
N ARG A 353 -45.28 -9.82 3.99
CA ARG A 353 -44.24 -10.78 4.37
C ARG A 353 -43.73 -11.56 3.16
N GLN A 354 -44.62 -12.04 2.29
CA GLN A 354 -44.24 -12.71 1.04
C GLN A 354 -43.40 -11.80 0.13
N SER A 355 -43.77 -10.52 0.02
CA SER A 355 -43.03 -9.54 -0.79
C SER A 355 -41.65 -9.26 -0.21
N PHE A 356 -41.56 -9.13 1.12
CA PHE A 356 -40.30 -8.93 1.82
C PHE A 356 -39.38 -10.16 1.75
N GLU A 357 -39.92 -11.37 1.92
CA GLU A 357 -39.18 -12.62 1.75
C GLU A 357 -38.66 -12.78 0.31
N SER A 358 -39.44 -12.37 -0.69
CA SER A 358 -38.98 -12.33 -2.09
C SER A 358 -37.82 -11.36 -2.26
N TYR A 359 -37.89 -10.17 -1.67
CA TYR A 359 -36.80 -9.20 -1.68
C TYR A 359 -35.53 -9.79 -1.03
N LEU A 360 -35.63 -10.43 0.14
CA LEU A 360 -34.49 -11.02 0.84
C LEU A 360 -33.75 -12.06 0.00
N LYS A 361 -34.46 -12.79 -0.89
CA LYS A 361 -33.85 -13.76 -1.82
C LYS A 361 -33.03 -13.10 -2.95
N THR A 362 -33.27 -11.82 -3.25
CA THR A 362 -32.56 -11.06 -4.29
C THR A 362 -31.34 -10.30 -3.77
N MET A 363 -31.26 -10.12 -2.46
CA MET A 363 -30.19 -9.39 -1.76
C MET A 363 -29.04 -10.34 -1.41
N PRO A 364 -27.76 -9.91 -1.54
CA PRO A 364 -26.64 -10.72 -1.09
C PRO A 364 -26.76 -11.07 0.40
N PRO A 365 -26.54 -12.34 0.78
CA PRO A 365 -26.59 -12.85 2.16
C PRO A 365 -26.04 -11.92 3.24
N TYR A 366 -24.85 -11.36 3.03
CA TYR A 366 -24.13 -10.54 4.01
C TYR A 366 -24.80 -9.17 4.29
N TYR A 367 -25.74 -8.71 3.47
CA TYR A 367 -26.52 -7.49 3.76
C TYR A 367 -27.59 -7.72 4.84
N LEU A 368 -27.92 -8.98 5.18
CA LEU A 368 -28.95 -9.28 6.16
C LEU A 368 -28.62 -8.74 7.56
N GLY A 369 -27.36 -8.84 7.98
CA GLY A 369 -26.89 -8.32 9.27
C GLY A 369 -27.08 -6.79 9.41
N PRO A 370 -26.50 -5.98 8.50
CA PRO A 370 -26.75 -4.54 8.43
C PRO A 370 -28.23 -4.17 8.36
N LEU A 371 -29.01 -4.88 7.53
CA LEU A 371 -30.45 -4.64 7.37
C LEU A 371 -31.20 -4.86 8.69
N LYS A 372 -30.92 -5.96 9.38
CA LYS A 372 -31.52 -6.26 10.68
C LYS A 372 -31.21 -5.20 11.72
N LYS A 373 -29.98 -4.68 11.74
CA LYS A 373 -29.58 -3.57 12.63
C LYS A 373 -30.37 -2.30 12.32
N ALA A 374 -30.51 -1.95 11.03
CA ALA A 374 -31.28 -0.79 10.59
C ALA A 374 -32.77 -0.91 10.96
N VAL A 375 -33.40 -2.05 10.66
CA VAL A 375 -34.81 -2.30 10.98
C VAL A 375 -35.08 -2.27 12.49
N ARG A 376 -34.14 -2.77 13.31
CA ARG A 376 -34.21 -2.67 14.78
C ARG A 376 -34.22 -1.21 15.24
N MET A 377 -33.36 -0.35 14.65
CA MET A 377 -33.33 1.09 14.95
C MET A 377 -34.61 1.81 14.53
N MET A 378 -35.28 1.34 13.47
CA MET A 378 -36.57 1.87 13.01
C MET A 378 -37.76 1.42 13.88
N GLY A 379 -37.56 0.50 14.83
CA GLY A 379 -38.59 0.08 15.79
C GLY A 379 -39.30 -1.24 15.45
N ALA A 380 -38.77 -2.06 14.55
CA ALA A 380 -39.32 -3.38 14.21
C ALA A 380 -38.33 -4.54 14.50
N PRO A 381 -37.89 -4.74 15.76
CA PRO A 381 -36.83 -5.68 16.12
C PRO A 381 -37.13 -7.15 15.75
N ASN A 382 -38.41 -7.53 15.73
CA ASN A 382 -38.86 -8.91 15.54
C ASN A 382 -39.16 -9.25 14.06
N LEU A 383 -38.85 -8.36 13.12
CA LEU A 383 -39.16 -8.56 11.70
C LEU A 383 -38.33 -9.69 11.07
N ILE A 384 -37.07 -9.83 11.51
CA ILE A 384 -36.11 -10.81 11.00
C ILE A 384 -35.65 -11.67 12.18
N ALA A 385 -35.85 -12.99 12.07
CA ALA A 385 -35.50 -13.94 13.13
C ALA A 385 -33.99 -13.96 13.44
N ASP A 386 -33.62 -14.41 14.65
CA ASP A 386 -32.23 -14.50 15.09
C ASP A 386 -31.42 -15.64 14.45
N ASN A 387 -32.09 -16.68 13.97
CA ASN A 387 -31.44 -17.92 13.50
C ASN A 387 -31.04 -17.91 12.02
N VAL A 388 -31.28 -16.82 11.29
CA VAL A 388 -31.02 -16.75 9.85
C VAL A 388 -29.66 -16.08 9.62
N GLU A 389 -28.58 -16.84 9.74
CA GLU A 389 -27.26 -16.42 9.28
C GLU A 389 -26.99 -17.03 7.90
N TYR A 390 -27.23 -16.26 6.85
CA TYR A 390 -26.70 -16.60 5.53
C TYR A 390 -25.24 -16.14 5.49
N GLY A 391 -24.33 -17.10 5.70
CA GLY A 391 -22.89 -16.88 5.76
C GLY A 391 -22.13 -17.50 4.58
N LEU A 392 -20.81 -17.31 4.59
CA LEU A 392 -19.88 -17.99 3.71
C LEU A 392 -19.92 -19.52 3.94
N SER A 393 -19.40 -20.28 2.97
CA SER A 393 -19.21 -21.72 3.14
C SER A 393 -18.28 -22.03 4.31
N TYR A 394 -18.46 -23.18 4.96
CA TYR A 394 -17.62 -23.59 6.08
C TYR A 394 -16.14 -23.68 5.70
N SER A 395 -15.84 -24.14 4.48
CA SER A 395 -14.47 -24.22 3.96
C SER A 395 -13.82 -22.84 3.87
N VAL A 396 -14.54 -21.84 3.37
CA VAL A 396 -14.07 -20.46 3.27
C VAL A 396 -13.86 -19.87 4.67
N ILE A 397 -14.79 -20.05 5.60
CA ILE A 397 -14.64 -19.56 6.98
C ILE A 397 -13.42 -20.18 7.65
N SER A 398 -13.23 -21.49 7.51
CA SER A 398 -12.07 -22.21 8.03
C SER A 398 -10.76 -21.70 7.42
N TYR A 399 -10.76 -21.47 6.10
CA TYR A 399 -9.61 -20.91 5.38
C TYR A 399 -9.23 -19.52 5.88
N LEU A 400 -10.18 -18.60 5.99
CA LEU A 400 -9.94 -17.24 6.49
C LEU A 400 -9.43 -17.22 7.94
N LYS A 401 -9.92 -18.13 8.79
CA LYS A 401 -9.40 -18.28 10.16
C LYS A 401 -7.95 -18.76 10.18
N LYS A 402 -7.64 -19.78 9.38
CA LYS A 402 -6.26 -20.30 9.24
C LYS A 402 -5.32 -19.22 8.70
N LEU A 403 -5.78 -18.45 7.72
CA LEU A 403 -5.06 -17.33 7.12
C LEU A 403 -4.71 -16.27 8.18
N SER A 404 -5.67 -15.84 9.00
CA SER A 404 -5.42 -14.86 10.07
C SER A 404 -4.39 -15.38 11.09
N GLN A 405 -4.44 -16.67 11.45
CA GLN A 405 -3.45 -17.28 12.33
C GLN A 405 -2.04 -17.30 11.70
N GLN A 406 -1.93 -17.64 10.42
CA GLN A 406 -0.66 -17.63 9.69
C GLN A 406 -0.08 -16.22 9.56
N ALA A 407 -0.93 -15.24 9.27
CA ALA A 407 -0.53 -13.83 9.21
C ALA A 407 0.03 -13.34 10.55
N LYS A 408 -0.54 -13.77 11.67
CA LYS A 408 -0.02 -13.43 13.01
C LYS A 408 1.38 -13.97 13.24
N ILE A 409 1.63 -15.25 12.89
CA ILE A 409 2.95 -15.88 13.01
C ILE A 409 3.98 -15.16 12.13
N GLU A 410 3.60 -14.85 10.89
CA GLU A 410 4.48 -14.16 9.95
C GLU A 410 4.75 -12.71 10.39
N SER A 411 3.77 -12.02 10.96
CA SER A 411 3.93 -10.68 11.54
C SER A 411 4.96 -10.69 12.68
N ASP A 412 4.85 -11.64 13.61
CA ASP A 412 5.83 -11.79 14.70
C ASP A 412 7.23 -12.12 14.16
N ARG A 413 7.33 -12.93 13.08
CA ARG A 413 8.60 -13.22 12.39
C ARG A 413 9.23 -11.97 11.78
N VAL A 414 8.45 -11.17 11.05
CA VAL A 414 8.92 -9.93 10.42
C VAL A 414 9.37 -8.93 11.48
N ILE A 415 8.58 -8.73 12.53
CA ILE A 415 8.94 -7.87 13.67
C ILE A 415 10.27 -8.31 14.29
N GLY A 416 10.48 -9.62 14.51
CA GLY A 416 11.74 -10.16 15.03
C GLY A 416 12.94 -10.06 14.07
N SER A 417 12.72 -9.61 12.82
CA SER A 417 13.77 -9.40 11.82
C SER A 417 14.14 -7.93 11.59
N VAL A 418 13.29 -6.99 12.03
CA VAL A 418 13.54 -5.54 11.93
C VAL A 418 14.83 -5.18 12.67
N GLY A 419 15.66 -4.34 12.04
CA GLY A 419 16.92 -3.87 12.64
C GLY A 419 18.04 -4.91 12.69
N LYS A 420 17.83 -6.15 12.22
CA LYS A 420 18.94 -7.09 12.03
C LYS A 420 19.78 -6.63 10.84
N LYS A 421 20.98 -6.10 11.13
CA LYS A 421 21.99 -5.82 10.11
C LYS A 421 22.24 -7.11 9.32
N VAL A 422 22.19 -7.03 7.99
CA VAL A 422 22.64 -8.12 7.11
C VAL A 422 24.09 -8.41 7.52
N ALA A 423 24.41 -9.70 7.72
CA ALA A 423 25.76 -10.09 8.09
C ALA A 423 26.73 -9.46 7.08
N GLN A 424 27.57 -8.52 7.55
CA GLN A 424 28.63 -7.97 6.72
C GLN A 424 29.54 -9.14 6.33
N GLU A 425 29.88 -9.24 5.05
CA GLU A 425 30.92 -10.17 4.63
C GLU A 425 32.17 -9.86 5.45
N THR A 426 32.64 -10.82 6.23
CA THR A 426 33.76 -10.62 7.15
C THR A 426 35.10 -10.63 6.42
N GLY A 427 35.11 -11.07 5.15
CA GLY A 427 36.30 -11.01 4.32
C GLY A 427 36.05 -11.35 2.85
N ILE A 428 36.97 -10.89 2.01
CA ILE A 428 37.03 -11.18 0.58
C ILE A 428 37.70 -12.55 0.41
N LYS A 429 36.98 -13.52 -0.15
CA LYS A 429 37.55 -14.82 -0.53
C LYS A 429 38.60 -14.62 -1.63
N VAL A 430 39.84 -14.98 -1.34
CA VAL A 430 40.91 -14.95 -2.33
C VAL A 430 40.73 -16.14 -3.26
N ARG A 431 40.28 -15.89 -4.49
CA ARG A 431 40.27 -16.92 -5.54
C ARG A 431 41.69 -17.11 -6.06
N SER A 432 42.31 -18.23 -5.72
CA SER A 432 43.56 -18.65 -6.35
C SER A 432 43.29 -18.92 -7.85
N ARG A 433 43.76 -18.03 -8.73
CA ARG A 433 43.78 -18.29 -10.19
C ARG A 433 45.02 -19.12 -10.53
N SER A 434 45.10 -20.34 -10.02
CA SER A 434 46.22 -21.26 -10.28
C SER A 434 46.01 -22.13 -11.52
N HIS A 435 45.45 -21.59 -12.60
CA HIS A 435 45.37 -22.32 -13.89
C HIS A 435 46.00 -21.60 -15.08
N ASN A 436 46.35 -20.31 -14.97
CA ASN A 436 47.13 -19.62 -15.98
C ASN A 436 48.44 -19.17 -15.35
N LEU A 437 49.45 -20.03 -15.48
CA LEU A 437 50.83 -19.81 -15.05
C LEU A 437 51.25 -18.38 -15.42
N SER A 438 51.54 -17.57 -14.40
CA SER A 438 52.33 -16.35 -14.58
C SER A 438 53.61 -16.70 -15.34
N MET A 439 54.04 -15.87 -16.30
CA MET A 439 55.27 -16.10 -17.08
C MET A 439 56.50 -16.34 -16.19
N ALA A 440 56.48 -15.86 -14.94
CA ALA A 440 57.53 -16.07 -13.94
C ALA A 440 57.64 -17.52 -13.41
N HIS A 441 56.63 -18.36 -13.65
CA HIS A 441 56.61 -19.78 -13.28
C HIS A 441 56.97 -20.72 -14.45
N ARG A 442 57.35 -20.18 -15.62
CA ARG A 442 57.93 -21.03 -16.68
C ARG A 442 59.32 -21.47 -16.25
N ASN A 443 59.54 -22.79 -16.19
CA ASN A 443 60.84 -23.41 -15.91
C ASN A 443 61.96 -22.83 -16.79
N ASP A 444 61.64 -22.42 -18.02
CA ASP A 444 62.58 -21.78 -18.95
C ASP A 444 63.16 -20.46 -18.41
N PHE A 445 62.38 -19.66 -17.69
CA PHE A 445 62.85 -18.37 -17.16
C PHE A 445 63.80 -18.55 -15.96
N GLN A 446 63.55 -19.55 -15.12
CA GLN A 446 64.43 -19.91 -14.02
C GLN A 446 65.75 -20.49 -14.52
N HIS A 447 65.71 -21.35 -15.54
CA HIS A 447 66.92 -21.85 -16.22
C HIS A 447 67.70 -20.72 -16.91
N LEU A 448 67.02 -19.77 -17.55
CA LEU A 448 67.65 -18.62 -18.20
C LEU A 448 68.35 -17.71 -17.19
N LEU A 449 67.71 -17.41 -16.05
CA LEU A 449 68.31 -16.62 -14.96
C LEU A 449 69.53 -17.32 -14.37
N GLN A 450 69.45 -18.64 -14.15
CA GLN A 450 70.56 -19.44 -13.63
C GLN A 450 71.78 -19.44 -14.58
N GLY A 451 71.53 -19.40 -15.89
CA GLY A 451 72.59 -19.25 -16.91
C GLY A 451 73.23 -17.86 -16.95
N ILE A 452 72.54 -16.82 -16.47
CA ILE A 452 73.03 -15.42 -16.49
C ILE A 452 73.74 -15.05 -15.19
N THR A 453 73.25 -15.49 -14.02
CA THR A 453 73.74 -15.03 -12.71
C THR A 453 74.63 -16.04 -11.98
N GLY A 454 74.68 -17.31 -12.40
CA GLY A 454 75.54 -18.34 -11.81
C GLY A 454 75.16 -18.80 -10.39
N GLU A 455 74.19 -18.16 -9.74
CA GLU A 455 73.67 -18.58 -8.45
C GLU A 455 72.48 -19.54 -8.60
N ILE A 456 72.46 -20.57 -7.75
CA ILE A 456 71.32 -21.50 -7.65
C ILE A 456 70.13 -20.70 -7.12
N PRO A 457 68.98 -20.64 -7.82
CA PRO A 457 67.79 -20.02 -7.26
C PRO A 457 67.43 -20.79 -6.00
N HIS A 458 67.43 -20.12 -4.84
CA HIS A 458 66.82 -20.67 -3.63
C HIS A 458 65.42 -21.14 -4.02
N ARG A 459 65.14 -22.45 -3.94
CA ARG A 459 63.78 -22.97 -4.12
C ARG A 459 62.88 -22.11 -3.22
N PRO A 460 61.96 -21.30 -3.76
CA PRO A 460 60.86 -20.85 -2.92
C PRO A 460 60.21 -22.14 -2.44
N LEU A 461 60.11 -22.35 -1.12
CA LEU A 461 59.43 -23.52 -0.57
C LEU A 461 58.16 -23.73 -1.40
N ASP A 462 57.95 -24.93 -1.94
CA ASP A 462 56.76 -25.26 -2.73
C ASP A 462 55.54 -24.83 -1.91
N LEU A 463 55.01 -23.64 -2.24
CA LEU A 463 53.87 -23.06 -1.57
C LEU A 463 52.73 -24.00 -1.93
N ASN A 464 52.36 -24.86 -0.98
CA ASN A 464 51.25 -25.76 -1.15
C ASN A 464 49.98 -24.93 -1.29
N MET A 465 49.63 -24.56 -2.52
CA MET A 465 48.48 -23.71 -2.83
C MET A 465 47.15 -24.32 -2.34
N LYS A 466 47.14 -25.61 -1.95
CA LYS A 466 46.00 -26.26 -1.31
C LYS A 466 45.77 -25.79 0.14
N GLU A 467 46.76 -25.24 0.84
CA GLU A 467 46.59 -24.67 2.20
C GLU A 467 45.78 -23.37 2.21
N TYR A 468 45.67 -22.67 1.07
CA TYR A 468 44.94 -21.41 0.95
C TYR A 468 43.49 -21.59 0.49
N ALA A 469 42.99 -22.83 0.43
CA ALA A 469 41.60 -23.12 0.09
C ALA A 469 40.66 -22.51 1.15
N GLY A 470 39.92 -21.46 0.78
CA GLY A 470 39.03 -20.75 1.69
C GLY A 470 39.66 -19.56 2.42
N PHE A 471 40.91 -19.19 2.08
CA PHE A 471 41.56 -17.99 2.61
C PHE A 471 40.74 -16.73 2.30
N GLN A 472 40.52 -15.91 3.32
CA GLN A 472 39.74 -14.68 3.25
C GLN A 472 40.55 -13.52 3.80
N ILE A 473 40.62 -12.43 3.05
CA ILE A 473 41.18 -11.18 3.54
C ILE A 473 40.08 -10.47 4.30
N ALA A 474 40.28 -10.25 5.60
CA ALA A 474 39.31 -9.56 6.44
C ALA A 474 39.03 -8.15 5.91
N LEU A 475 37.76 -7.75 5.93
CA LEU A 475 37.37 -6.37 5.63
C LEU A 475 37.54 -5.47 6.87
N LEU A 476 37.83 -4.19 6.64
CA LEU A 476 37.97 -3.21 7.72
C LEU A 476 36.63 -3.07 8.45
N ASN A 477 36.58 -3.50 9.70
CA ASN A 477 35.42 -3.30 10.56
C ASN A 477 35.51 -1.93 11.26
N LYS A 478 34.70 -0.97 10.81
CA LYS A 478 34.65 0.39 11.38
C LYS A 478 33.98 0.45 12.75
N ASP A 479 33.16 -0.53 13.10
CA ASP A 479 32.44 -0.58 14.38
C ASP A 479 33.31 -1.17 15.51
N LEU A 480 34.46 -1.76 15.16
CA LEU A 480 35.35 -2.40 16.13
C LEU A 480 36.20 -1.36 16.85
N LYS A 481 35.85 -1.08 18.11
CA LYS A 481 36.65 -0.22 19.01
C LYS A 481 37.88 -1.00 19.51
N PRO A 482 39.12 -0.57 19.20
CA PRO A 482 40.34 -1.24 19.67
C PRO A 482 40.41 -1.25 21.20
N GLN A 483 40.76 -2.39 21.81
CA GLN A 483 40.79 -2.57 23.27
C GLN A 483 42.23 -2.56 23.77
N THR A 484 42.86 -1.39 23.73
CA THR A 484 44.33 -1.25 23.86
C THR A 484 44.90 -1.67 25.22
N PHE A 485 44.09 -1.73 26.27
CA PHE A 485 44.49 -2.24 27.59
C PHE A 485 44.21 -3.73 27.81
N ARG A 486 43.39 -4.37 26.96
CA ARG A 486 43.03 -5.80 27.06
C ARG A 486 43.66 -6.66 25.97
N ASN A 487 43.77 -6.13 24.76
CA ASN A 487 44.27 -6.82 23.60
C ASN A 487 45.56 -6.16 23.10
N ALA A 488 46.69 -6.87 23.21
CA ALA A 488 47.99 -6.36 22.80
C ALA A 488 48.09 -6.15 21.27
N TYR A 489 47.32 -6.90 20.47
CA TYR A 489 47.31 -6.78 19.01
C TYR A 489 46.66 -5.48 18.52
N ASP A 490 45.87 -4.83 19.37
CA ASP A 490 45.20 -3.57 19.05
C ASP A 490 46.13 -2.35 19.25
N ILE A 491 47.35 -2.55 19.78
CA ILE A 491 48.30 -1.48 20.07
C ILE A 491 49.15 -1.20 18.82
N PRO A 492 49.05 -0.02 18.20
CA PRO A 492 49.81 0.27 17.00
C PRO A 492 51.28 0.55 17.35
N ARG A 493 52.20 0.14 16.46
CA ARG A 493 53.66 0.29 16.65
C ARG A 493 54.08 1.72 17.03
N ARG A 494 53.42 2.74 16.47
CA ARG A 494 53.72 4.17 16.67
C ARG A 494 53.60 4.63 18.12
N SER A 495 52.77 3.99 18.95
CA SER A 495 52.49 4.41 20.33
C SER A 495 52.76 3.31 21.35
N LEU A 496 53.52 2.28 20.95
CA LEU A 496 53.70 1.06 21.74
C LEU A 496 54.35 1.34 23.11
N LEU A 497 55.44 2.12 23.16
CA LEU A 497 56.17 2.42 24.39
C LEU A 497 55.36 3.28 25.37
N ASP A 498 54.66 4.29 24.83
CA ASP A 498 53.80 5.17 25.63
C ASP A 498 52.61 4.39 26.20
N GLN A 499 51.97 3.57 25.37
CA GLN A 499 50.85 2.73 25.81
C GLN A 499 51.31 1.69 26.84
N LEU A 500 52.49 1.10 26.67
CA LEU A 500 53.06 0.15 27.64
C LEU A 500 53.28 0.81 29.01
N THR A 501 53.82 2.03 29.04
CA THR A 501 53.99 2.81 30.27
C THR A 501 52.65 3.11 30.95
N ARG A 502 51.62 3.46 30.17
CA ARG A 502 50.24 3.69 30.66
C ARG A 502 49.63 2.41 31.21
N MET A 503 49.74 1.30 30.50
CA MET A 503 49.25 -0.02 30.94
C MET A 503 49.92 -0.46 32.23
N ARG A 504 51.26 -0.37 32.31
CA ARG A 504 52.02 -0.69 33.53
C ARG A 504 51.59 0.19 34.71
N SER A 505 51.43 1.49 34.48
CA SER A 505 50.97 2.41 35.53
C SER A 505 49.54 2.12 35.98
N ASN A 506 48.65 1.76 35.06
CA ASN A 506 47.26 1.36 35.36
C ASN A 506 47.23 0.07 36.20
N LEU A 507 48.01 -0.94 35.80
CA LEU A 507 48.11 -2.23 36.50
C LEU A 507 48.65 -2.05 37.93
N LEU A 508 49.71 -1.26 38.10
CA LEU A 508 50.37 -1.05 39.39
C LEU A 508 49.58 -0.12 40.34
N LYS A 509 48.70 0.74 39.82
CA LYS A 509 47.80 1.61 40.63
C LYS A 509 46.56 0.88 41.14
N SER A 510 46.22 -0.30 40.62
CA SER A 510 44.96 -1.01 40.88
C SER A 510 44.97 -1.89 42.14
N THR A 511 45.38 -1.38 43.31
CA THR A 511 45.24 -2.09 44.60
C THR A 511 43.87 -1.92 45.26
N ARG A 512 42.93 -1.09 44.75
CA ARG A 512 41.65 -0.87 45.46
C ARG A 512 40.32 -0.80 44.69
N LYS A 513 40.27 -0.95 43.35
CA LYS A 513 39.03 -1.31 42.61
C LYS A 513 39.30 -1.37 41.10
N PHE A 514 38.76 -2.42 40.47
CA PHE A 514 38.62 -2.74 39.04
C PHE A 514 39.37 -1.89 38.00
N LEU A 515 40.12 -2.59 37.13
CA LEU A 515 40.67 -2.08 35.86
C LEU A 515 39.63 -1.20 35.13
N LYS A 516 39.76 0.13 35.27
CA LYS A 516 39.07 1.07 34.39
C LYS A 516 39.68 0.89 33.01
N GLY A 517 38.96 0.24 32.10
CA GLY A 517 39.19 0.48 30.69
C GLY A 517 38.99 1.98 30.48
N GLN A 518 40.05 2.71 30.13
CA GLN A 518 39.93 4.11 29.70
C GLN A 518 39.38 4.21 28.27
N ASP A 519 39.02 3.08 27.66
CA ASP A 519 38.58 2.93 26.27
C ASP A 519 37.04 2.88 26.17
N GLU A 520 36.32 3.88 26.71
CA GLU A 520 34.91 4.16 26.35
C GLU A 520 34.77 5.31 25.36
#